data_AF-A0A9N8H0Q5-F1
#
_entry.id   AF-A0A9N8H0Q5-F1
#
_cell.length_a   1.000
_cell.length_b   1.000
_cell.length_c   1.000
_cell.angle_alpha   90.00
_cell.angle_beta   90.00
_cell.angle_gamma   90.00
#
_symmetry.space_group_name_H-M   'P 1'
#
loop_
_entity.id
_entity.type
_entity.pdbx_description
1 polymer ?
#
loop_
_entity_poly.entity_id
_entity_poly.type
_entity_poly.pdbx_seq_one_letter_code
_entity_poly.pdbx_strand_id
1 'polypeptide(L)'
;MRIPVVAALLVFLVSSTANGLNIAPISLGRIDASGLGEGFDFYDFHTLEIQLYTTLPVWTILNTRTTDTHFVGESNDGMVFCDLFRYISETTDYSVLNGRCHDIEDGLPLGEPLQLSWQQLSQSESSWSLMQQYLRAQWEAQMDSLSSWMRGSKYEDVVIDVMVIWSENCECARSLLGVDCNLSSRTRANMEGGVQAVILDTNVIHRNSDTGVTFSLVHMQRDSSGYRETTSSQTLTDLALPLANPELRYIQNLRHIHKADFVSFAIDIRLDAEGLGGMALGVNLGWPFPATPLPCLGYTVFSSQRMFDQDFVPAHEWGHTLGCAHDRGTQDDCDPAHKNKFYGFRSPSGTFRTVMAYPCTSGECDNYQGDGDCFAIPYWSGDASWSKTGESLGGAGNSCRDEIRKNKKAISRYRQ
;
A
#
# COMPACT_ATOMS: atom_id res chain seq x y z
N MET A 1 -0.54 -13.27 -37.78
CA MET A 1 -0.62 -14.52 -37.01
C MET A 1 -0.72 -14.11 -35.55
N ARG A 2 -1.95 -14.02 -35.01
CA ARG A 2 -2.23 -13.50 -33.66
C ARG A 2 -2.25 -14.67 -32.67
N ILE A 3 -1.48 -14.56 -31.60
CA ILE A 3 -1.35 -15.55 -30.52
C ILE A 3 -2.59 -15.45 -29.61
N PRO A 4 -3.16 -16.56 -29.11
CA PRO A 4 -4.37 -16.50 -28.29
C PRO A 4 -4.07 -15.82 -26.95
N VAL A 5 -4.87 -14.81 -26.61
CA VAL A 5 -4.92 -14.21 -25.27
C VAL A 5 -5.55 -15.25 -24.34
N VAL A 6 -4.78 -15.79 -23.41
CA VAL A 6 -5.29 -16.77 -22.44
C VAL A 6 -4.97 -16.31 -21.02
N ALA A 7 -6.06 -15.91 -20.34
CA ALA A 7 -6.22 -15.68 -18.91
C ALA A 7 -5.67 -14.37 -18.32
N ALA A 8 -6.58 -13.41 -18.15
CA ALA A 8 -6.49 -12.34 -17.16
C ALA A 8 -6.41 -12.96 -15.75
N LEU A 9 -5.46 -12.49 -14.94
CA LEU A 9 -5.33 -12.85 -13.54
C LEU A 9 -5.83 -11.66 -12.71
N LEU A 10 -7.13 -11.63 -12.44
CA LEU A 10 -7.67 -10.71 -11.44
C LEU A 10 -7.70 -11.37 -10.07
N VAL A 11 -7.45 -10.55 -9.06
CA VAL A 11 -7.48 -10.95 -7.65
C VAL A 11 -8.77 -10.42 -7.06
N PHE A 12 -9.68 -11.32 -6.67
CA PHE A 12 -10.87 -10.97 -5.88
C PHE A 12 -10.76 -11.46 -4.46
N LEU A 13 -11.31 -10.66 -3.55
CA LEU A 13 -11.72 -11.06 -2.22
C LEU A 13 -13.25 -11.13 -2.25
N VAL A 14 -13.80 -12.34 -2.26
CA VAL A 14 -15.23 -12.55 -2.02
C VAL A 14 -15.40 -13.53 -0.87
N SER A 15 -16.08 -13.06 0.16
CA SER A 15 -16.53 -13.87 1.28
C SER A 15 -17.88 -14.48 0.90
N SER A 16 -17.98 -15.81 0.90
CA SER A 16 -19.29 -16.47 0.95
C SER A 16 -19.18 -17.66 1.90
N THR A 17 -20.12 -17.80 2.84
CA THR A 17 -20.27 -19.06 3.57
C THR A 17 -21.70 -19.55 3.45
N ALA A 18 -21.83 -20.78 2.94
CA ALA A 18 -22.94 -21.65 3.22
C ALA A 18 -22.40 -22.81 4.07
N ASN A 19 -22.71 -22.77 5.37
CA ASN A 19 -22.68 -23.85 6.35
C ASN A 19 -21.40 -24.71 6.47
N GLY A 20 -20.65 -24.47 7.55
CA GLY A 20 -19.90 -25.52 8.26
C GLY A 20 -18.37 -25.48 8.08
N LEU A 21 -17.71 -24.83 9.04
CA LEU A 21 -16.35 -25.07 9.54
C LEU A 21 -15.39 -25.82 8.61
N ASN A 22 -14.85 -25.06 7.66
CA ASN A 22 -13.49 -25.16 7.14
C ASN A 22 -13.11 -23.74 6.75
N ILE A 23 -11.92 -23.26 7.11
CA ILE A 23 -11.40 -22.00 6.58
C ILE A 23 -11.27 -22.24 5.08
N ALA A 24 -12.19 -21.68 4.29
CA ALA A 24 -11.95 -21.60 2.87
C ALA A 24 -10.73 -20.68 2.69
N PRO A 25 -9.70 -21.08 1.92
CA PRO A 25 -8.62 -20.17 1.57
C PRO A 25 -9.20 -18.87 1.01
N ILE A 26 -8.47 -17.76 1.14
CA ILE A 26 -8.74 -16.55 0.34
C ILE A 26 -8.98 -17.03 -1.09
N SER A 27 -10.25 -16.96 -1.50
CA SER A 27 -10.68 -17.48 -2.78
C SER A 27 -10.34 -16.39 -3.79
N LEU A 28 -9.16 -16.53 -4.41
CA LEU A 28 -8.83 -15.83 -5.63
C LEU A 28 -9.82 -16.25 -6.72
N GLY A 29 -10.90 -15.48 -6.85
CA GLY A 29 -11.90 -15.64 -7.89
C GLY A 29 -11.37 -15.16 -9.24
N ARG A 30 -11.92 -15.68 -10.33
CA ARG A 30 -11.70 -15.13 -11.68
C ARG A 30 -12.89 -14.24 -11.99
N ILE A 31 -12.66 -12.98 -12.38
CA ILE A 31 -13.71 -12.24 -13.08
C ILE A 31 -13.88 -12.86 -14.46
N ASP A 32 -15.14 -13.07 -14.84
CA ASP A 32 -15.45 -13.27 -16.24
C ASP A 32 -15.31 -11.93 -16.98
N ALA A 33 -14.13 -11.74 -17.56
CA ALA A 33 -13.80 -10.58 -18.37
C ALA A 33 -14.12 -10.80 -19.86
N SER A 34 -14.85 -11.88 -20.22
CA SER A 34 -15.20 -12.15 -21.62
C SER A 34 -16.12 -11.09 -22.22
N GLY A 35 -16.82 -10.31 -21.38
CA GLY A 35 -17.62 -9.16 -21.78
C GLY A 35 -16.82 -7.91 -22.18
N LEU A 36 -15.52 -7.83 -21.89
CA LEU A 36 -14.67 -6.66 -22.19
C LEU A 36 -14.18 -6.60 -23.64
N GLY A 37 -14.70 -7.44 -24.55
CA GLY A 37 -14.28 -7.50 -25.94
C GLY A 37 -12.91 -8.16 -26.17
N GLU A 38 -12.47 -8.23 -27.43
CA GLU A 38 -11.11 -8.72 -27.74
C GLU A 38 -10.07 -7.83 -27.07
N GLY A 39 -9.11 -8.43 -26.34
CA GLY A 39 -7.99 -7.70 -25.74
C GLY A 39 -8.26 -7.04 -24.38
N PHE A 40 -9.46 -7.18 -23.80
CA PHE A 40 -9.88 -6.52 -22.56
C PHE A 40 -9.86 -4.98 -22.65
N ASP A 41 -10.19 -4.45 -23.83
CA ASP A 41 -10.23 -3.01 -24.04
C ASP A 41 -11.42 -2.40 -23.25
N PHE A 42 -11.13 -1.49 -22.33
CA PHE A 42 -12.17 -0.62 -21.75
C PHE A 42 -12.49 0.47 -22.78
N TYR A 43 -13.22 0.15 -23.85
CA TYR A 43 -13.77 1.20 -24.71
C TYR A 43 -14.67 2.15 -23.90
N ASP A 44 -15.19 3.23 -24.49
CA ASP A 44 -16.14 4.24 -23.96
C ASP A 44 -17.46 3.68 -23.33
N PHE A 45 -17.44 2.46 -22.82
CA PHE A 45 -18.38 1.89 -21.88
C PHE A 45 -18.65 2.88 -20.74
N HIS A 46 -19.78 3.56 -20.85
CA HIS A 46 -20.43 4.25 -19.73
C HIS A 46 -20.77 3.29 -18.59
N THR A 47 -20.83 2.00 -18.88
CA THR A 47 -21.18 0.92 -17.94
C THR A 47 -20.34 -0.32 -18.21
N LEU A 48 -19.78 -0.93 -17.17
CA LEU A 48 -19.18 -2.25 -17.19
C LEU A 48 -20.05 -3.22 -16.44
N GLU A 49 -20.43 -4.32 -17.08
CA GLU A 49 -21.10 -5.43 -16.41
C GLU A 49 -20.07 -6.39 -15.84
N ILE A 50 -20.06 -6.54 -14.52
CA ILE A 50 -19.17 -7.46 -13.81
C ILE A 50 -20.02 -8.54 -13.17
N GLN A 51 -19.65 -9.79 -13.41
CA GLN A 51 -20.14 -10.92 -12.63
C GLN A 51 -18.94 -11.59 -11.95
N LEU A 52 -18.89 -11.50 -10.62
CA LEU A 52 -17.79 -12.07 -9.83
C LEU A 52 -17.89 -13.60 -9.75
N TYR A 53 -19.11 -14.14 -9.66
CA TYR A 53 -19.39 -15.57 -9.64
C TYR A 53 -20.67 -15.86 -10.42
N THR A 54 -20.74 -17.03 -11.06
CA THR A 54 -21.92 -17.46 -11.83
C THR A 54 -23.22 -17.53 -11.00
N THR A 55 -23.09 -17.59 -9.67
CA THR A 55 -24.19 -17.60 -8.70
C THR A 55 -24.56 -16.21 -8.17
N LEU A 56 -23.74 -15.19 -8.42
CA LEU A 56 -23.99 -13.81 -7.99
C LEU A 56 -24.62 -12.99 -9.13
N PRO A 57 -25.36 -11.91 -8.80
CA PRO A 57 -25.93 -11.04 -9.82
C PRO A 57 -24.82 -10.41 -10.69
N VAL A 58 -25.21 -10.04 -11.91
CA VAL A 58 -24.39 -9.16 -12.74
C VAL A 58 -24.57 -7.75 -12.22
N TRP A 59 -23.48 -7.11 -11.82
CA TRP A 59 -23.50 -5.70 -11.42
C TRP A 59 -23.17 -4.84 -12.63
N THR A 60 -24.03 -3.84 -12.89
CA THR A 60 -23.73 -2.78 -13.85
C THR A 60 -23.01 -1.65 -13.12
N ILE A 61 -21.73 -1.50 -13.40
CA ILE A 61 -20.85 -0.50 -12.80
C ILE A 61 -20.72 0.68 -13.75
N LEU A 62 -21.18 1.87 -13.34
CA LEU A 62 -21.09 3.09 -14.12
C LEU A 62 -19.66 3.62 -14.12
N ASN A 63 -19.08 3.79 -15.31
CA ASN A 63 -17.76 4.33 -15.45
C ASN A 63 -17.74 5.84 -15.12
N THR A 64 -16.96 6.19 -14.10
CA THR A 64 -16.72 7.57 -13.67
C THR A 64 -15.49 8.19 -14.34
N ARG A 65 -14.68 7.40 -15.06
CA ARG A 65 -13.47 7.85 -15.78
C ARG A 65 -13.32 7.15 -17.14
N THR A 66 -13.49 7.91 -18.22
CA THR A 66 -13.30 7.41 -19.59
C THR A 66 -11.82 7.40 -19.96
N THR A 67 -11.15 6.27 -19.74
CA THR A 67 -9.81 6.00 -20.32
C THR A 67 -9.71 4.53 -20.76
N ASP A 68 -8.91 4.26 -21.79
CA ASP A 68 -8.75 2.91 -22.35
C ASP A 68 -7.96 1.94 -21.43
N THR A 69 -7.28 2.48 -20.41
CA THR A 69 -6.39 1.73 -19.52
C THR A 69 -6.85 1.69 -18.07
N HIS A 70 -7.80 2.54 -17.68
CA HIS A 70 -8.28 2.66 -16.31
C HIS A 70 -9.79 2.85 -16.29
N PHE A 71 -10.48 1.89 -15.69
CA PHE A 71 -11.88 1.91 -15.38
C PHE A 71 -12.05 2.14 -13.88
N VAL A 72 -12.79 3.19 -13.51
CA VAL A 72 -13.21 3.41 -12.12
C VAL A 72 -14.70 3.62 -12.16
N GLY A 73 -15.47 2.82 -11.42
CA GLY A 73 -16.90 2.95 -11.43
C GLY A 73 -17.59 2.43 -10.20
N GLU A 74 -18.88 2.72 -10.12
CA GLU A 74 -19.74 2.25 -9.04
C GLU A 74 -21.08 1.73 -9.57
N SER A 75 -21.70 0.78 -8.88
CA SER A 75 -23.07 0.36 -9.18
C SER A 75 -24.05 1.51 -8.96
N ASN A 76 -25.23 1.43 -9.56
CA ASN A 76 -26.28 2.46 -9.46
C ASN A 76 -26.72 2.79 -8.03
N ASP A 77 -26.62 1.83 -7.12
CA ASP A 77 -26.92 1.97 -5.69
C ASP A 77 -25.70 2.43 -4.87
N GLY A 78 -24.53 2.58 -5.49
CA GLY A 78 -23.28 2.98 -4.85
C GLY A 78 -22.66 1.90 -3.95
N MET A 79 -23.19 0.67 -4.00
CA MET A 79 -22.81 -0.43 -3.12
C MET A 79 -21.63 -1.24 -3.65
N VAL A 80 -21.46 -1.34 -4.96
CA VAL A 80 -20.30 -1.98 -5.56
C VAL A 80 -19.39 -0.92 -6.14
N PHE A 81 -18.16 -0.82 -5.64
CA PHE A 81 -17.12 0.00 -6.24
C PHE A 81 -16.15 -0.89 -7.00
N CYS A 82 -15.80 -0.54 -8.23
CA CYS A 82 -14.77 -1.25 -8.96
C CYS A 82 -13.72 -0.30 -9.56
N ASP A 83 -12.46 -0.67 -9.38
CA ASP A 83 -11.28 0.01 -9.90
C ASP A 83 -10.45 -1.04 -10.66
N LEU A 84 -10.51 -1.01 -11.98
CA LEU A 84 -9.81 -1.93 -12.86
C LEU A 84 -8.84 -1.17 -13.74
N PHE A 85 -7.63 -1.68 -13.84
CA PHE A 85 -6.58 -1.15 -14.66
C PHE A 85 -6.03 -2.23 -15.59
N ARG A 86 -5.79 -1.83 -16.84
CA ARG A 86 -5.14 -2.66 -17.84
C ARG A 86 -3.71 -2.18 -18.05
N TYR A 87 -2.78 -3.05 -17.69
CA TYR A 87 -1.38 -2.92 -18.04
C TYR A 87 -1.10 -3.58 -19.40
N ILE A 88 -0.24 -2.98 -20.20
CA ILE A 88 0.36 -3.60 -21.38
C ILE A 88 1.87 -3.49 -21.20
N SER A 89 2.53 -4.63 -21.04
CA SER A 89 3.99 -4.67 -20.84
C SER A 89 4.70 -4.24 -22.11
N GLU A 90 5.46 -3.14 -22.04
CA GLU A 90 6.24 -2.60 -23.16
C GLU A 90 7.32 -3.57 -23.67
N THR A 91 7.73 -4.52 -22.84
CA THR A 91 8.85 -5.43 -23.14
C THR A 91 8.41 -6.81 -23.59
N THR A 92 7.16 -7.19 -23.36
CA THR A 92 6.70 -8.58 -23.57
C THR A 92 5.41 -8.69 -24.37
N ASP A 93 4.77 -7.57 -24.73
CA ASP A 93 3.45 -7.50 -25.40
C ASP A 93 2.31 -8.20 -24.63
N TYR A 94 2.53 -8.62 -23.37
CA TYR A 94 1.47 -9.16 -22.52
C TYR A 94 0.59 -8.04 -21.98
N SER A 95 -0.72 -8.25 -22.04
CA SER A 95 -1.68 -7.41 -21.32
C SER A 95 -2.15 -8.11 -20.05
N VAL A 96 -2.14 -7.37 -18.94
CA VAL A 96 -2.64 -7.81 -17.64
C VAL A 96 -3.78 -6.89 -17.24
N LEU A 97 -4.96 -7.46 -17.02
CA LEU A 97 -6.06 -6.78 -16.37
C LEU A 97 -5.93 -7.03 -14.87
N ASN A 98 -5.85 -5.95 -14.10
CA ASN A 98 -5.68 -5.96 -12.66
C ASN A 98 -6.64 -4.97 -12.02
N GLY A 99 -6.86 -5.05 -10.72
CA GLY A 99 -7.78 -4.17 -10.02
C GLY A 99 -8.56 -4.88 -8.94
N ARG A 100 -9.57 -4.19 -8.43
CA ARG A 100 -10.41 -4.63 -7.32
C ARG A 100 -11.84 -4.22 -7.55
N CYS A 101 -12.78 -5.07 -7.13
CA CYS A 101 -14.14 -4.65 -6.90
C CYS A 101 -14.51 -4.96 -5.44
N HIS A 102 -15.25 -4.07 -4.80
CA HIS A 102 -15.71 -4.16 -3.42
C HIS A 102 -17.23 -4.08 -3.39
N ASP A 103 -17.86 -5.00 -2.68
CA ASP A 103 -19.27 -4.91 -2.29
C ASP A 103 -19.36 -4.33 -0.87
N ILE A 104 -20.16 -3.27 -0.72
CA ILE A 104 -20.35 -2.50 0.51
C ILE A 104 -21.57 -3.01 1.30
N GLU A 105 -22.47 -3.82 0.71
CA GLU A 105 -23.69 -4.28 1.39
C GLU A 105 -23.41 -5.18 2.58
N ASP A 106 -22.33 -5.98 2.52
CA ASP A 106 -22.27 -7.16 3.37
C ASP A 106 -21.68 -6.98 4.76
N GLY A 107 -20.94 -5.91 5.08
CA GLY A 107 -20.60 -5.48 6.46
C GLY A 107 -20.25 -6.52 7.54
N LEU A 108 -19.93 -7.78 7.21
CA LEU A 108 -19.88 -8.92 8.12
C LEU A 108 -18.64 -9.78 7.84
N PRO A 109 -17.63 -9.74 8.72
CA PRO A 109 -16.69 -10.83 8.88
C PRO A 109 -17.29 -11.90 9.80
N LEU A 110 -17.39 -13.15 9.32
CA LEU A 110 -17.62 -14.31 10.17
C LEU A 110 -16.29 -14.76 10.82
N GLY A 111 -16.27 -14.75 12.14
CA GLY A 111 -15.35 -15.56 12.97
C GLY A 111 -14.19 -14.80 13.59
N GLU A 112 -14.04 -14.97 14.92
CA GLU A 112 -13.01 -14.32 15.73
C GLU A 112 -11.57 -14.74 15.39
N PRO A 113 -10.58 -13.86 15.63
CA PRO A 113 -9.17 -14.18 15.48
C PRO A 113 -8.67 -15.11 16.60
N LEU A 114 -7.87 -16.10 16.22
CA LEU A 114 -6.97 -16.78 17.15
C LEU A 114 -5.87 -15.77 17.55
N GLN A 115 -5.90 -15.34 18.81
CA GLN A 115 -4.81 -14.57 19.42
C GLN A 115 -3.49 -15.36 19.35
N LEU A 116 -2.49 -14.79 18.68
CA LEU A 116 -1.09 -15.13 18.92
C LEU A 116 -0.48 -14.00 19.74
N SER A 117 0.03 -14.36 20.92
CA SER A 117 0.56 -13.45 21.92
C SER A 117 1.84 -12.75 21.45
N TRP A 118 1.79 -11.42 21.43
CA TRP A 118 2.91 -10.50 21.24
C TRP A 118 3.73 -10.33 22.53
N GLN A 119 4.51 -11.34 22.91
CA GLN A 119 5.54 -11.13 23.92
C GLN A 119 6.83 -11.86 23.59
N GLN A 120 7.90 -11.05 23.50
CA GLN A 120 9.30 -11.38 23.22
C GLN A 120 9.65 -11.43 21.73
N LEU A 121 9.99 -10.28 21.13
CA LEU A 121 11.07 -10.15 20.13
C LEU A 121 11.41 -8.68 19.78
N SER A 122 11.44 -7.78 20.76
CA SER A 122 12.17 -6.49 20.63
C SER A 122 13.59 -6.57 21.21
N GLN A 123 14.16 -7.78 21.32
CA GLN A 123 15.48 -8.01 21.91
C GLN A 123 16.38 -8.81 20.95
N SER A 124 16.88 -8.13 19.92
CA SER A 124 18.24 -8.40 19.43
C SER A 124 18.87 -7.07 19.00
N GLU A 125 19.64 -6.48 19.90
CA GLU A 125 20.22 -5.13 19.82
C GLU A 125 21.33 -4.91 18.76
N SER A 126 21.47 -5.72 17.71
CA SER A 126 22.61 -5.56 16.78
C SER A 126 22.29 -4.83 15.46
N SER A 127 21.11 -4.97 14.84
CA SER A 127 20.80 -4.30 13.57
C SER A 127 20.16 -2.91 13.75
N TRP A 128 19.20 -2.79 14.66
CA TRP A 128 18.47 -1.54 14.88
C TRP A 128 19.35 -0.45 15.48
N SER A 129 20.25 -0.82 16.40
CA SER A 129 21.21 0.11 17.01
C SER A 129 22.22 0.64 15.98
N LEU A 130 22.65 -0.19 15.01
CA LEU A 130 23.50 0.22 13.90
C LEU A 130 22.75 1.15 12.93
N MET A 131 21.49 0.83 12.61
CA MET A 131 20.67 1.71 11.79
C MET A 131 20.45 3.07 12.45
N GLN A 132 20.12 3.11 13.74
CA GLN A 132 19.97 4.37 14.48
C GLN A 132 21.26 5.19 14.52
N GLN A 133 22.42 4.55 14.67
CA GLN A 133 23.73 5.23 14.64
C GLN A 133 24.04 5.78 13.23
N TYR A 134 23.79 5.00 12.19
CA TYR A 134 23.97 5.44 10.81
C TYR A 134 23.04 6.61 10.45
N LEU A 135 21.76 6.49 10.79
CA LEU A 135 20.76 7.54 10.59
C LEU A 135 21.14 8.82 11.36
N ARG A 136 21.70 8.70 12.57
CA ARG A 136 22.25 9.85 13.31
C ARG A 136 23.40 10.53 12.58
N ALA A 137 24.34 9.77 12.04
CA ALA A 137 25.47 10.35 11.31
C ALA A 137 25.02 11.05 10.01
N GLN A 138 24.07 10.46 9.28
CA GLN A 138 23.47 11.09 8.09
C GLN A 138 22.69 12.36 8.45
N TRP A 139 21.95 12.30 9.56
CA TRP A 139 21.20 13.42 10.12
C TRP A 139 22.11 14.62 10.44
N GLU A 140 23.19 14.39 11.19
CA GLU A 140 24.14 15.44 11.57
C GLU A 140 24.81 16.08 10.32
N ALA A 141 25.08 15.29 9.28
CA ALA A 141 25.66 15.79 8.03
C ALA A 141 24.69 16.63 7.18
N GLN A 142 23.38 16.37 7.25
CA GLN A 142 22.39 17.02 6.38
C GLN A 142 21.71 18.25 7.00
N MET A 143 21.79 18.40 8.33
CA MET A 143 21.05 19.43 9.07
C MET A 143 21.41 20.88 8.74
N ASP A 144 22.63 21.14 8.27
CA ASP A 144 23.02 22.49 7.83
C ASP A 144 22.30 22.93 6.54
N SER A 145 21.78 21.99 5.73
CA SER A 145 21.07 22.27 4.48
C SER A 145 19.54 22.35 4.63
N LEU A 146 18.96 21.60 5.58
CA LEU A 146 17.52 21.38 5.71
C LEU A 146 16.73 22.59 6.24
N SER A 147 17.34 23.43 7.09
CA SER A 147 16.66 24.60 7.70
C SER A 147 16.26 25.67 6.68
N SER A 148 16.96 25.74 5.54
CA SER A 148 16.59 26.60 4.41
C SER A 148 15.39 26.05 3.62
N TRP A 149 15.23 24.72 3.57
CA TRP A 149 14.33 24.04 2.64
C TRP A 149 12.90 23.87 3.17
N MET A 150 12.71 23.81 4.49
CA MET A 150 11.40 23.67 5.12
C MET A 150 10.51 24.94 5.02
N ARG A 151 10.98 26.03 4.38
CA ARG A 151 10.24 27.31 4.25
C ARG A 151 9.42 27.43 2.96
N GLY A 152 8.92 26.31 2.41
CA GLY A 152 8.04 26.30 1.24
C GLY A 152 6.55 26.36 1.59
N SER A 153 5.72 26.90 0.68
CA SER A 153 4.27 27.05 0.89
C SER A 153 3.56 25.69 1.04
N LYS A 154 2.55 25.63 1.92
CA LYS A 154 1.75 24.41 2.23
C LYS A 154 0.88 23.90 1.06
N TYR A 155 0.83 24.63 -0.06
CA TYR A 155 -0.18 24.46 -1.11
C TYR A 155 0.40 24.06 -2.47
N GLU A 156 1.70 23.81 -2.57
CA GLU A 156 2.29 23.32 -3.81
C GLU A 156 2.05 21.81 -3.95
N ASP A 157 1.51 21.40 -5.09
CA ASP A 157 1.48 20.00 -5.47
C ASP A 157 2.89 19.51 -5.78
N VAL A 158 3.20 18.29 -5.37
CA VAL A 158 4.52 17.67 -5.61
C VAL A 158 4.37 16.30 -6.23
N VAL A 159 5.36 15.95 -7.04
CA VAL A 159 5.55 14.58 -7.53
C VAL A 159 6.64 13.91 -6.70
N ILE A 160 6.34 12.74 -6.17
CA ILE A 160 7.31 11.87 -5.49
C ILE A 160 7.64 10.74 -6.47
N ASP A 161 8.90 10.67 -6.88
CA ASP A 161 9.38 9.65 -7.79
C ASP A 161 9.67 8.36 -7.04
N VAL A 162 9.14 7.24 -7.50
CA VAL A 162 9.23 5.94 -6.81
C VAL A 162 9.86 4.90 -7.71
N MET A 163 10.76 4.13 -7.11
CA MET A 163 11.32 2.93 -7.68
C MET A 163 10.85 1.71 -6.88
N VAL A 164 10.43 0.65 -7.57
CA VAL A 164 10.04 -0.61 -6.93
C VAL A 164 10.90 -1.76 -7.42
N ILE A 165 11.56 -2.43 -6.49
CA ILE A 165 12.34 -3.65 -6.73
C ILE A 165 11.58 -4.84 -6.12
N TRP A 166 11.75 -6.06 -6.63
CA TRP A 166 11.12 -7.25 -6.06
C TRP A 166 12.00 -8.49 -6.15
N SER A 167 11.88 -9.41 -5.18
CA SER A 167 12.58 -10.69 -5.22
C SER A 167 11.98 -11.67 -6.25
N GLU A 168 12.72 -12.72 -6.58
CA GLU A 168 12.19 -13.80 -7.42
C GLU A 168 10.95 -14.47 -6.81
N ASN A 169 10.99 -14.73 -5.50
CA ASN A 169 9.88 -15.36 -4.77
C ASN A 169 8.65 -14.46 -4.68
N CYS A 170 8.86 -13.15 -4.56
CA CYS A 170 7.80 -12.15 -4.63
C CYS A 170 7.05 -12.23 -5.98
N GLU A 171 7.78 -12.38 -7.09
CA GLU A 171 7.17 -12.54 -8.41
C GLU A 171 6.36 -13.84 -8.55
N CYS A 172 6.88 -14.93 -7.99
CA CYS A 172 6.19 -16.21 -7.91
C CYS A 172 4.89 -16.09 -7.11
N ALA A 173 4.97 -15.50 -5.92
CA ALA A 173 3.82 -15.25 -5.06
C ALA A 173 2.75 -14.41 -5.76
N ARG A 174 3.14 -13.32 -6.42
CA ARG A 174 2.21 -12.46 -7.16
C ARG A 174 1.47 -13.21 -8.28
N SER A 175 2.11 -14.23 -8.82
CA SER A 175 1.57 -15.10 -9.87
C SER A 175 0.83 -16.33 -9.33
N LEU A 176 0.60 -16.40 -8.01
CA LEU A 176 -0.04 -17.52 -7.33
C LEU A 176 0.69 -18.86 -7.52
N LEU A 177 2.00 -18.81 -7.69
CA LEU A 177 2.86 -19.97 -7.81
C LEU A 177 3.54 -20.26 -6.47
N GLY A 178 4.02 -21.49 -6.30
CA GLY A 178 4.81 -21.87 -5.13
C GLY A 178 6.09 -21.04 -4.96
N VAL A 179 6.69 -21.11 -3.79
CA VAL A 179 8.06 -20.61 -3.56
C VAL A 179 9.01 -21.31 -4.55
N ASP A 180 10.02 -20.59 -5.03
CA ASP A 180 11.03 -21.07 -5.99
C ASP A 180 10.41 -21.55 -7.32
N CYS A 181 9.38 -20.85 -7.80
CA CYS A 181 8.74 -21.15 -9.07
C CYS A 181 9.66 -20.85 -10.28
N ASN A 182 9.33 -21.46 -11.41
CA ASN A 182 9.95 -21.09 -12.68
C ASN A 182 9.44 -19.71 -13.15
N LEU A 183 10.34 -18.74 -13.17
CA LEU A 183 10.06 -17.39 -13.65
C LEU A 183 9.87 -17.39 -15.18
N SER A 184 8.97 -16.53 -15.64
CA SER A 184 8.64 -16.37 -17.06
C SER A 184 8.33 -14.92 -17.39
N SER A 185 8.14 -14.61 -18.67
CA SER A 185 7.62 -13.30 -19.08
C SER A 185 6.25 -13.00 -18.48
N ARG A 186 5.42 -14.04 -18.27
CA ARG A 186 4.10 -13.89 -17.63
C ARG A 186 4.19 -13.51 -16.16
N THR A 187 5.04 -14.19 -15.39
CA THR A 187 5.18 -13.90 -13.96
C THR A 187 5.71 -12.47 -13.75
N ARG A 188 6.63 -12.05 -14.63
CA ARG A 188 7.12 -10.67 -14.67
C ARG A 188 6.02 -9.66 -14.99
N ALA A 189 5.21 -9.91 -16.03
CA ALA A 189 4.11 -9.02 -16.40
C ALA A 189 3.07 -8.88 -15.28
N ASN A 190 2.76 -9.97 -14.55
CA ASN A 190 1.86 -9.93 -13.38
C ASN A 190 2.41 -9.02 -12.27
N MET A 191 3.72 -9.06 -12.07
CA MET A 191 4.40 -8.24 -11.06
C MET A 191 4.47 -6.78 -11.47
N GLU A 192 4.85 -6.47 -12.71
CA GLU A 192 4.84 -5.11 -13.25
C GLU A 192 3.44 -4.49 -13.19
N GLY A 193 2.40 -5.23 -13.61
CA GLY A 193 1.01 -4.81 -13.47
C GLY A 193 0.55 -4.70 -12.00
N GLY A 194 1.18 -5.45 -11.10
CA GLY A 194 1.01 -5.32 -9.65
C GLY A 194 1.51 -3.96 -9.14
N VAL A 195 2.76 -3.64 -9.44
CA VAL A 195 3.42 -2.39 -9.07
C VAL A 195 2.69 -1.17 -9.62
N GLN A 196 2.26 -1.21 -10.89
CA GLN A 196 1.51 -0.11 -11.50
C GLN A 196 0.21 0.19 -10.74
N ALA A 197 -0.54 -0.84 -10.36
CA ALA A 197 -1.78 -0.64 -9.64
C ALA A 197 -1.56 -0.11 -8.21
N VAL A 198 -0.48 -0.50 -7.53
CA VAL A 198 -0.08 0.13 -6.25
C VAL A 198 0.07 1.65 -6.38
N ILE A 199 0.68 2.12 -7.46
CA ILE A 199 0.87 3.56 -7.73
C ILE A 199 -0.48 4.24 -7.98
N LEU A 200 -1.37 3.60 -8.74
CA LEU A 200 -2.73 4.10 -9.00
C LEU A 200 -3.55 4.20 -7.71
N ASP A 201 -3.61 3.13 -6.92
CA ASP A 201 -4.36 3.09 -5.66
C ASP A 201 -3.87 4.15 -4.68
N THR A 202 -2.54 4.28 -4.54
CA THR A 202 -1.96 5.30 -3.66
C THR A 202 -2.30 6.72 -4.15
N ASN A 203 -2.27 6.96 -5.46
CA ASN A 203 -2.68 8.24 -6.04
C ASN A 203 -4.16 8.54 -5.87
N VAL A 204 -5.03 7.53 -5.82
CA VAL A 204 -6.44 7.69 -5.45
C VAL A 204 -6.56 8.16 -4.01
N ILE A 205 -5.84 7.54 -3.06
CA ILE A 205 -5.84 7.95 -1.64
C ILE A 205 -5.38 9.41 -1.50
N HIS A 206 -4.26 9.76 -2.13
CA HIS A 206 -3.71 11.12 -2.05
C HIS A 206 -4.63 12.19 -2.62
N ARG A 207 -5.37 11.86 -3.68
CA ARG A 207 -6.38 12.73 -4.31
C ARG A 207 -7.62 12.87 -3.44
N ASN A 208 -8.16 11.74 -2.96
CA ASN A 208 -9.33 11.70 -2.08
C ASN A 208 -9.13 12.54 -0.82
N SER A 209 -7.91 12.54 -0.29
CA SER A 209 -7.53 13.31 0.89
C SER A 209 -6.92 14.67 0.59
N ASP A 210 -6.90 15.13 -0.67
CA ASP A 210 -6.38 16.45 -1.06
C ASP A 210 -4.95 16.73 -0.52
N THR A 211 -4.08 15.72 -0.50
CA THR A 211 -2.73 15.89 0.05
C THR A 211 -1.82 16.75 -0.84
N GLY A 212 -2.17 16.90 -2.12
CA GLY A 212 -1.34 17.53 -3.15
C GLY A 212 -0.03 16.78 -3.38
N VAL A 213 -0.08 15.44 -3.29
CA VAL A 213 1.02 14.53 -3.62
C VAL A 213 0.57 13.66 -4.78
N THR A 214 1.46 13.41 -5.73
CA THR A 214 1.29 12.41 -6.77
C THR A 214 2.54 11.54 -6.83
N PHE A 215 2.35 10.24 -6.82
CA PHE A 215 3.39 9.24 -6.97
C PHE A 215 3.62 8.96 -8.46
N SER A 216 4.88 8.97 -8.87
CA SER A 216 5.34 8.69 -10.24
C SER A 216 6.28 7.49 -10.23
N LEU A 217 5.94 6.42 -10.94
CA LEU A 217 6.81 5.25 -11.05
C LEU A 217 7.92 5.52 -12.07
N VAL A 218 9.14 5.76 -11.59
CA VAL A 218 10.29 6.09 -12.45
C VAL A 218 11.14 4.88 -12.82
N HIS A 219 11.02 3.79 -12.05
CA HIS A 219 11.69 2.54 -12.34
C HIS A 219 11.02 1.37 -11.64
N MET A 220 11.05 0.20 -12.29
CA MET A 220 10.69 -1.04 -11.63
C MET A 220 11.50 -2.20 -12.22
N GLN A 221 12.00 -3.11 -11.38
CA GLN A 221 12.66 -4.32 -11.86
C GLN A 221 12.69 -5.43 -10.82
N ARG A 222 12.80 -6.67 -11.30
CA ARG A 222 13.20 -7.80 -10.48
C ARG A 222 14.62 -7.57 -9.96
N ASP A 223 14.87 -7.99 -8.72
CA ASP A 223 16.21 -8.07 -8.17
C ASP A 223 17.11 -8.92 -9.07
N SER A 224 18.33 -8.43 -9.32
CA SER A 224 19.32 -9.11 -10.16
C SER A 224 20.40 -9.85 -9.39
N SER A 225 20.47 -9.70 -8.06
CA SER A 225 21.50 -10.36 -7.26
C SER A 225 21.12 -11.77 -6.81
N GLY A 226 19.83 -12.12 -6.87
CA GLY A 226 19.31 -13.37 -6.30
C GLY A 226 19.04 -13.23 -4.80
N TYR A 227 18.79 -11.99 -4.33
CA TYR A 227 18.47 -11.72 -2.94
C TYR A 227 17.24 -12.50 -2.52
N ARG A 228 17.33 -13.14 -1.35
CA ARG A 228 16.24 -13.89 -0.74
C ARG A 228 15.91 -13.27 0.61
N GLU A 229 14.70 -12.73 0.69
CA GLU A 229 14.11 -12.19 1.91
C GLU A 229 14.02 -13.26 3.02
N THR A 230 14.14 -12.79 4.27
CA THR A 230 14.01 -13.62 5.48
C THR A 230 13.03 -13.00 6.47
N THR A 231 13.16 -11.69 6.72
CA THR A 231 12.18 -10.91 7.46
C THR A 231 11.98 -9.55 6.83
N SER A 232 10.80 -8.95 7.02
CA SER A 232 10.52 -7.57 6.59
C SER A 232 11.53 -6.57 7.19
N SER A 233 11.85 -6.71 8.49
CA SER A 233 12.84 -5.86 9.16
C SER A 233 14.27 -6.00 8.62
N GLN A 234 14.71 -7.22 8.32
CA GLN A 234 16.04 -7.48 7.76
C GLN A 234 16.12 -6.96 6.33
N THR A 235 15.10 -7.20 5.52
CA THR A 235 15.06 -6.67 4.14
C THR A 235 15.05 -5.15 4.12
N LEU A 236 14.32 -4.49 5.01
CA LEU A 236 14.36 -3.03 5.11
C LEU A 236 15.76 -2.53 5.50
N THR A 237 16.41 -3.21 6.45
CA THR A 237 17.78 -2.90 6.87
C THR A 237 18.78 -3.09 5.71
N ASP A 238 18.70 -4.20 5.00
CA ASP A 238 19.57 -4.52 3.85
C ASP A 238 19.40 -3.51 2.71
N LEU A 239 18.16 -3.05 2.49
CA LEU A 239 17.81 -2.07 1.48
C LEU A 239 18.32 -0.66 1.85
N ALA A 240 18.08 -0.24 3.09
CA ALA A 240 18.37 1.12 3.55
C ALA A 240 19.84 1.35 3.90
N LEU A 241 20.57 0.29 4.30
CA LEU A 241 21.98 0.36 4.71
C LEU A 241 22.87 -0.35 3.68
N PRO A 242 23.56 0.39 2.79
CA PRO A 242 24.36 -0.22 1.71
C PRO A 242 25.50 -1.11 2.21
N LEU A 243 25.91 -0.98 3.48
CA LEU A 243 26.95 -1.81 4.09
C LEU A 243 26.38 -3.07 4.76
N ALA A 244 25.08 -3.14 5.01
CA ALA A 244 24.44 -4.30 5.66
C ALA A 244 24.41 -5.50 4.70
N ASN A 245 24.09 -5.26 3.43
CA ASN A 245 24.08 -6.31 2.42
C ASN A 245 24.75 -5.86 1.11
N PRO A 246 25.91 -6.46 0.73
CA PRO A 246 26.61 -6.08 -0.49
C PRO A 246 25.83 -6.41 -1.77
N GLU A 247 24.92 -7.38 -1.74
CA GLU A 247 24.14 -7.83 -2.89
C GLU A 247 23.14 -6.75 -3.34
N LEU A 248 22.51 -6.05 -2.39
CA LEU A 248 21.53 -5.00 -2.69
C LEU A 248 22.15 -3.61 -2.93
N ARG A 249 23.48 -3.46 -2.86
CA ARG A 249 24.15 -2.16 -3.04
C ARG A 249 23.86 -1.47 -4.36
N TYR A 250 23.62 -2.25 -5.43
CA TYR A 250 23.34 -1.69 -6.74
C TYR A 250 22.03 -0.90 -6.77
N ILE A 251 21.09 -1.17 -5.85
CA ILE A 251 19.81 -0.46 -5.75
C ILE A 251 20.04 1.02 -5.43
N GLN A 252 21.08 1.37 -4.67
CA GLN A 252 21.45 2.76 -4.42
C GLN A 252 21.85 3.49 -5.71
N ASN A 253 22.57 2.78 -6.60
CA ASN A 253 22.95 3.31 -7.90
C ASN A 253 21.72 3.48 -8.81
N LEU A 254 20.78 2.52 -8.80
CA LEU A 254 19.52 2.66 -9.52
C LEU A 254 18.71 3.85 -9.01
N ARG A 255 18.58 4.02 -7.69
CA ARG A 255 17.92 5.18 -7.09
C ARG A 255 18.51 6.48 -7.62
N HIS A 256 19.84 6.58 -7.69
CA HIS A 256 20.53 7.76 -8.22
C HIS A 256 20.34 7.97 -9.73
N ILE A 257 20.39 6.90 -10.53
CA ILE A 257 20.21 6.94 -12.00
C ILE A 257 18.79 7.37 -12.35
N HIS A 258 17.80 6.74 -11.72
CA HIS A 258 16.38 6.97 -11.98
C HIS A 258 15.80 8.14 -11.19
N LYS A 259 16.62 8.80 -10.35
CA LYS A 259 16.23 9.95 -9.53
C LYS A 259 15.00 9.65 -8.67
N ALA A 260 14.95 8.46 -8.07
CA ALA A 260 13.85 8.06 -7.23
C ALA A 260 13.94 8.69 -5.82
N ASP A 261 12.86 9.33 -5.40
CA ASP A 261 12.69 9.83 -4.04
C ASP A 261 12.43 8.67 -3.06
N PHE A 262 11.58 7.71 -3.42
CA PHE A 262 11.33 6.48 -2.66
C PHE A 262 11.86 5.25 -3.37
N VAL A 263 12.29 4.28 -2.56
CA VAL A 263 12.62 2.93 -2.99
C VAL A 263 11.82 1.95 -2.16
N SER A 264 11.04 1.12 -2.83
CA SER A 264 10.33 0.03 -2.18
C SER A 264 10.85 -1.32 -2.64
N PHE A 265 10.93 -2.27 -1.72
CA PHE A 265 11.27 -3.65 -2.02
C PHE A 265 10.08 -4.56 -1.73
N ALA A 266 9.55 -5.19 -2.76
CA ALA A 266 8.45 -6.12 -2.64
C ALA A 266 8.96 -7.54 -2.32
N ILE A 267 8.35 -8.19 -1.33
CA ILE A 267 8.73 -9.52 -0.83
C ILE A 267 7.61 -10.54 -0.96
N ASP A 268 7.95 -11.81 -0.75
CA ASP A 268 7.02 -12.91 -0.51
C ASP A 268 6.78 -13.10 1.00
N ILE A 269 5.58 -12.78 1.48
CA ILE A 269 5.24 -12.93 2.91
C ILE A 269 5.31 -14.39 3.39
N ARG A 270 5.28 -15.38 2.49
CA ARG A 270 5.45 -16.80 2.85
C ARG A 270 6.86 -17.11 3.34
N LEU A 271 7.82 -16.25 3.03
CA LEU A 271 9.20 -16.33 3.48
C LEU A 271 9.50 -15.39 4.66
N ASP A 272 8.63 -14.42 4.93
CA ASP A 272 8.79 -13.49 6.04
C ASP A 272 8.46 -14.17 7.37
N ALA A 273 9.49 -14.44 8.17
CA ALA A 273 9.31 -15.07 9.48
C ALA A 273 8.58 -14.16 10.50
N GLU A 274 8.46 -12.85 10.24
CA GLU A 274 7.67 -11.92 11.06
C GLU A 274 6.19 -11.91 10.65
N GLY A 275 5.88 -12.40 9.43
CA GLY A 275 4.53 -12.40 8.89
C GLY A 275 3.92 -11.01 8.71
N LEU A 276 4.76 -9.98 8.48
CA LEU A 276 4.31 -8.60 8.35
C LEU A 276 3.84 -8.31 6.92
N GLY A 277 2.81 -7.47 6.80
CA GLY A 277 2.35 -6.98 5.50
C GLY A 277 3.37 -6.06 4.83
N GLY A 278 4.08 -5.27 5.63
CA GLY A 278 5.09 -4.33 5.20
C GLY A 278 5.87 -3.73 6.38
N MET A 279 6.86 -2.92 6.05
CA MET A 279 7.63 -2.12 7.01
C MET A 279 8.24 -0.91 6.32
N ALA A 280 8.30 0.21 7.03
CA ALA A 280 8.88 1.46 6.53
C ALA A 280 9.83 2.10 7.52
N LEU A 281 10.77 2.89 6.99
CA LEU A 281 11.44 3.92 7.78
C LEU A 281 10.52 5.14 7.86
N GLY A 282 9.99 5.41 9.05
CA GLY A 282 9.16 6.59 9.29
C GLY A 282 9.98 7.86 9.55
N VAL A 283 9.48 9.04 9.20
CA VAL A 283 10.12 10.33 9.59
C VAL A 283 9.92 10.67 11.08
N ASN A 284 9.02 9.95 11.74
CA ASN A 284 8.78 10.02 13.18
C ASN A 284 9.41 8.81 13.90
N LEU A 285 10.74 8.64 13.84
CA LEU A 285 11.45 7.56 14.55
C LEU A 285 11.41 7.65 16.09
N GLY A 286 10.64 8.61 16.62
CA GLY A 286 10.61 8.90 18.04
C GLY A 286 11.87 9.63 18.53
N TRP A 287 11.77 10.15 19.74
CA TRP A 287 12.87 10.81 20.43
C TRP A 287 14.11 9.89 20.52
N PRO A 288 15.34 10.38 20.28
CA PRO A 288 15.77 11.78 20.25
C PRO A 288 15.81 12.45 18.88
N PHE A 289 15.34 11.80 17.82
CA PHE A 289 15.41 12.37 16.47
C PHE A 289 14.19 13.28 16.27
N PRO A 290 14.37 14.59 16.00
CA PRO A 290 13.25 15.42 15.63
C PRO A 290 12.65 14.90 14.32
N ALA A 291 11.34 15.04 14.16
CA ALA A 291 10.61 14.60 12.99
C ALA A 291 11.12 15.30 11.74
N THR A 292 11.98 14.64 10.97
CA THR A 292 12.63 15.26 9.83
C THR A 292 12.76 14.34 8.64
N PRO A 293 12.36 14.84 7.47
CA PRO A 293 12.49 14.11 6.22
C PRO A 293 13.96 14.08 5.80
N LEU A 294 14.59 12.91 5.89
CA LEU A 294 15.93 12.64 5.40
C LEU A 294 15.88 11.65 4.22
N PRO A 295 16.72 11.83 3.18
CA PRO A 295 16.77 10.90 2.04
C PRO A 295 17.00 9.44 2.42
N CYS A 296 17.69 9.18 3.54
CA CYS A 296 17.90 7.83 4.07
C CYS A 296 16.64 7.16 4.63
N LEU A 297 15.51 7.88 4.74
CA LEU A 297 14.23 7.35 5.20
C LEU A 297 13.30 6.97 4.05
N GLY A 298 13.68 7.26 2.80
CA GLY A 298 12.91 6.93 1.59
C GLY A 298 12.89 5.45 1.21
N TYR A 299 12.83 4.54 2.19
CA TYR A 299 12.88 3.09 1.99
C TYR A 299 11.71 2.39 2.67
N THR A 300 11.05 1.50 1.93
CA THR A 300 9.98 0.65 2.46
C THR A 300 10.07 -0.78 1.91
N VAL A 301 9.42 -1.70 2.61
CA VAL A 301 9.22 -3.09 2.23
C VAL A 301 7.74 -3.39 2.30
N PHE A 302 7.21 -4.14 1.34
CA PHE A 302 5.83 -4.63 1.40
C PHE A 302 5.69 -5.98 0.71
N SER A 303 4.69 -6.77 1.12
CA SER A 303 4.41 -8.06 0.51
C SER A 303 3.67 -7.90 -0.82
N SER A 304 4.04 -8.70 -1.83
CA SER A 304 3.28 -8.77 -3.10
C SER A 304 1.85 -9.25 -2.95
N GLN A 305 1.60 -10.13 -1.97
CA GLN A 305 0.26 -10.59 -1.63
C GLN A 305 -0.61 -9.46 -1.06
N ARG A 306 0.01 -8.38 -0.59
CA ARG A 306 -0.63 -7.21 0.04
C ARG A 306 -0.71 -6.00 -0.90
N MET A 307 -0.36 -6.17 -2.18
CA MET A 307 -0.52 -5.10 -3.18
C MET A 307 -1.99 -4.79 -3.53
N PHE A 308 -2.91 -5.72 -3.27
CA PHE A 308 -4.34 -5.65 -3.63
C PHE A 308 -5.27 -5.93 -2.46
N ASP A 309 -4.76 -5.83 -1.23
CA ASP A 309 -5.62 -6.05 -0.08
C ASP A 309 -6.42 -4.78 0.27
N GLN A 310 -7.39 -4.98 1.14
CA GLN A 310 -8.22 -3.89 1.65
C GLN A 310 -7.47 -2.97 2.60
N ASP A 311 -6.24 -3.32 2.98
CA ASP A 311 -5.43 -2.62 3.98
C ASP A 311 -4.54 -1.54 3.36
N PHE A 312 -4.43 -1.51 2.01
CA PHE A 312 -3.61 -0.54 1.28
C PHE A 312 -2.15 -0.53 1.76
N VAL A 313 -1.59 -1.71 2.04
CA VAL A 313 -0.29 -1.83 2.72
C VAL A 313 0.83 -1.00 2.08
N PRO A 314 1.04 -0.99 0.75
CA PRO A 314 2.09 -0.15 0.17
C PRO A 314 1.89 1.34 0.46
N ALA A 315 0.63 1.82 0.40
CA ALA A 315 0.31 3.19 0.76
C ALA A 315 0.56 3.43 2.25
N HIS A 316 0.14 2.51 3.13
CA HIS A 316 0.40 2.56 4.57
C HIS A 316 1.90 2.77 4.87
N GLU A 317 2.76 1.95 4.26
CA GLU A 317 4.21 2.05 4.43
C GLU A 317 4.76 3.38 3.90
N TRP A 318 4.29 3.85 2.74
CA TRP A 318 4.66 5.18 2.26
C TRP A 318 4.14 6.30 3.16
N GLY A 319 3.00 6.11 3.81
CA GLY A 319 2.43 6.99 4.82
C GLY A 319 3.36 7.19 6.00
N HIS A 320 4.01 6.13 6.48
CA HIS A 320 5.06 6.22 7.50
C HIS A 320 6.23 7.09 7.04
N THR A 321 6.74 6.87 5.83
CA THR A 321 7.82 7.70 5.28
C THR A 321 7.38 9.16 5.08
N LEU A 322 6.09 9.42 4.90
CA LEU A 322 5.52 10.77 4.86
C LEU A 322 5.22 11.37 6.25
N GLY A 323 5.40 10.60 7.32
CA GLY A 323 5.34 11.04 8.71
C GLY A 323 4.12 10.62 9.49
N CYS A 324 3.29 9.76 8.90
CA CYS A 324 2.15 9.23 9.60
C CYS A 324 2.55 8.16 10.61
N ALA A 325 1.83 8.09 11.72
CA ALA A 325 1.82 6.96 12.62
C ALA A 325 0.51 6.19 12.43
N HIS A 326 0.40 5.03 13.10
CA HIS A 326 -0.86 4.30 13.16
C HIS A 326 -1.97 5.12 13.82
N ASP A 327 -3.16 4.56 13.99
CA ASP A 327 -4.16 5.15 14.85
C ASP A 327 -3.71 5.19 16.33
N ARG A 328 -4.38 6.04 17.11
CA ARG A 328 -4.05 6.22 18.54
C ARG A 328 -4.26 4.98 19.38
N GLY A 329 -5.23 4.14 19.04
CA GLY A 329 -5.49 2.91 19.78
C GLY A 329 -4.34 1.93 19.66
N THR A 330 -3.91 1.67 18.42
CA THR A 330 -2.73 0.84 18.11
C THR A 330 -1.44 1.39 18.71
N GLN A 331 -1.31 2.71 18.83
CA GLN A 331 -0.14 3.36 19.42
C GLN A 331 -0.20 3.47 20.96
N ASP A 332 -1.30 3.02 21.58
CA ASP A 332 -1.56 3.20 23.02
C ASP A 332 -1.44 4.68 23.48
N ASP A 333 -1.81 5.63 22.59
CA ASP A 333 -1.75 7.07 22.87
C ASP A 333 -3.10 7.60 23.38
N CYS A 334 -3.35 7.30 24.66
CA CYS A 334 -4.57 7.67 25.39
C CYS A 334 -4.61 9.13 25.88
N ASP A 335 -3.51 9.88 25.76
CA ASP A 335 -3.46 11.23 26.31
C ASP A 335 -4.06 12.26 25.33
N PRO A 336 -5.25 12.82 25.61
CA PRO A 336 -5.82 13.86 24.75
C PRO A 336 -5.00 15.16 24.76
N ALA A 337 -4.08 15.34 25.71
CA ALA A 337 -3.14 16.46 25.74
C ALA A 337 -2.02 16.31 24.71
N HIS A 338 -1.74 15.10 24.19
CA HIS A 338 -0.81 14.91 23.09
C HIS A 338 -1.36 15.52 21.81
N LYS A 339 -0.86 16.71 21.48
CA LYS A 339 -1.27 17.52 20.31
C LYS A 339 -0.73 16.99 18.98
N ASN A 340 -0.10 15.82 18.97
CA ASN A 340 0.35 15.16 17.76
C ASN A 340 -0.86 14.85 16.87
N LYS A 341 -0.73 15.17 15.59
CA LYS A 341 -1.82 15.07 14.62
C LYS A 341 -1.59 13.99 13.57
N PHE A 342 -0.48 13.27 13.63
CA PHE A 342 -0.02 12.44 12.51
C PHE A 342 -0.61 11.01 12.52
N TYR A 343 -1.63 10.76 13.33
CA TYR A 343 -2.21 9.43 13.50
C TYR A 343 -3.27 9.10 12.44
N GLY A 344 -3.35 7.82 12.11
CA GLY A 344 -4.52 7.22 11.48
C GLY A 344 -5.79 7.43 12.31
N PHE A 345 -6.91 7.06 11.72
CA PHE A 345 -8.22 7.23 12.32
C PHE A 345 -9.10 5.99 12.07
N ARG A 346 -9.78 5.56 13.13
CA ARG A 346 -10.85 4.55 13.12
C ARG A 346 -12.14 5.26 13.48
N SER A 347 -13.21 4.98 12.74
CA SER A 347 -14.50 5.59 13.05
C SER A 347 -15.00 5.08 14.42
N PRO A 348 -15.46 5.97 15.33
CA PRO A 348 -16.01 5.55 16.61
C PRO A 348 -17.18 4.57 16.49
N SER A 349 -17.91 4.62 15.37
CA SER A 349 -19.03 3.73 15.04
C SER A 349 -18.59 2.35 14.52
N GLY A 350 -17.31 2.16 14.21
CA GLY A 350 -16.76 0.93 13.61
C GLY A 350 -17.02 0.78 12.12
N THR A 351 -17.58 1.79 11.47
CA THR A 351 -17.95 1.67 10.06
C THR A 351 -16.73 1.59 9.15
N PHE A 352 -15.66 2.31 9.43
CA PHE A 352 -14.46 2.32 8.59
C PHE A 352 -13.20 2.69 9.38
N ARG A 353 -12.06 2.54 8.72
CA ARG A 353 -10.78 3.14 9.13
C ARG A 353 -10.01 3.72 7.96
N THR A 354 -9.15 4.67 8.25
CA THR A 354 -8.25 5.31 7.27
C THR A 354 -6.98 4.48 7.07
N VAL A 355 -6.23 4.76 6.00
CA VAL A 355 -5.10 3.91 5.54
C VAL A 355 -4.08 3.57 6.63
N MET A 356 -3.79 4.51 7.55
CA MET A 356 -2.79 4.28 8.61
C MET A 356 -3.32 3.51 9.82
N ALA A 357 -4.62 3.31 9.93
CA ALA A 357 -5.18 2.65 11.09
C ALA A 357 -5.19 1.13 10.92
N TYR A 358 -4.96 0.40 12.01
CA TYR A 358 -5.11 -1.06 12.04
C TYR A 358 -6.59 -1.44 12.16
N PRO A 359 -6.95 -2.71 11.94
CA PRO A 359 -8.25 -3.26 12.28
C PRO A 359 -8.79 -2.74 13.62
N CYS A 360 -10.09 -2.49 13.68
CA CYS A 360 -10.72 -1.92 14.86
C CYS A 360 -10.75 -2.91 16.03
N THR A 361 -10.21 -2.48 17.18
CA THR A 361 -10.16 -3.26 18.42
C THR A 361 -10.74 -2.44 19.56
N SER A 362 -11.77 -2.96 20.22
CA SER A 362 -12.46 -2.27 21.33
C SER A 362 -11.56 -2.10 22.54
N GLY A 363 -11.77 -1.02 23.31
CA GLY A 363 -11.05 -0.80 24.58
C GLY A 363 -9.67 -0.15 24.45
N GLU A 364 -9.33 0.34 23.26
CA GLU A 364 -8.09 1.07 23.00
C GLU A 364 -8.26 2.60 23.11
N CYS A 365 -7.15 3.33 23.00
CA CYS A 365 -7.03 4.75 23.30
C CYS A 365 -7.82 5.72 22.41
N ASP A 366 -8.44 5.24 21.32
CA ASP A 366 -9.30 6.06 20.46
C ASP A 366 -10.80 5.93 20.81
N ASN A 367 -11.13 5.23 21.90
CA ASN A 367 -12.49 5.02 22.41
C ASN A 367 -13.42 4.37 21.38
N TYR A 368 -12.89 3.51 20.52
CA TYR A 368 -13.70 2.67 19.66
C TYR A 368 -14.63 1.78 20.51
N GLN A 369 -15.94 1.84 20.23
CA GLN A 369 -16.99 1.16 21.01
C GLN A 369 -17.71 0.04 20.24
N GLY A 370 -17.29 -0.25 19.00
CA GLY A 370 -17.89 -1.31 18.20
C GLY A 370 -17.27 -2.69 18.45
N ASP A 371 -17.98 -3.72 17.98
CA ASP A 371 -17.50 -5.10 17.88
C ASP A 371 -17.32 -5.40 16.38
N GLY A 372 -16.09 -5.46 15.87
CA GLY A 372 -15.84 -5.83 14.47
C GLY A 372 -14.62 -5.19 13.81
N ASP A 373 -14.24 -5.75 12.66
CA ASP A 373 -13.17 -5.26 11.78
C ASP A 373 -13.72 -4.15 10.88
N CYS A 374 -13.41 -2.91 11.21
CA CYS A 374 -13.75 -1.79 10.36
C CYS A 374 -12.91 -1.85 9.07
N PHE A 375 -13.58 -1.78 7.92
CA PHE A 375 -12.88 -1.87 6.63
C PHE A 375 -12.07 -0.60 6.37
N ALA A 376 -10.91 -0.76 5.73
CA ALA A 376 -10.11 0.40 5.34
C ALA A 376 -10.72 1.11 4.12
N ILE A 377 -10.76 2.43 4.17
CA ILE A 377 -11.16 3.29 3.06
C ILE A 377 -9.95 3.98 2.43
N PRO A 378 -10.00 4.36 1.14
CA PRO A 378 -8.89 5.00 0.44
C PRO A 378 -8.76 6.48 0.80
N TYR A 379 -8.56 6.76 2.09
CA TYR A 379 -8.40 8.10 2.65
C TYR A 379 -7.32 8.08 3.73
N TRP A 380 -6.47 9.11 3.70
CA TRP A 380 -5.74 9.59 4.86
C TRP A 380 -6.69 10.27 5.84
N SER A 381 -6.42 10.14 7.15
CA SER A 381 -7.15 10.87 8.18
C SER A 381 -7.00 12.39 8.02
N GLY A 382 -8.02 13.14 8.42
CA GLY A 382 -8.06 14.61 8.29
C GLY A 382 -9.37 15.23 8.76
N ASP A 383 -9.54 16.54 8.52
CA ASP A 383 -10.74 17.30 8.91
C ASP A 383 -11.93 17.19 7.94
N ALA A 384 -11.80 16.37 6.89
CA ALA A 384 -12.88 16.12 5.95
C ALA A 384 -13.87 15.09 6.52
N SER A 385 -15.09 15.11 6.02
CA SER A 385 -16.06 14.02 6.21
C SER A 385 -16.01 13.06 5.04
N TRP A 386 -16.27 11.78 5.30
CA TRP A 386 -16.45 10.80 4.24
C TRP A 386 -17.76 11.11 3.51
N SER A 387 -17.68 11.36 2.19
CA SER A 387 -18.83 11.81 1.41
C SER A 387 -20.02 10.85 1.41
N LYS A 388 -19.78 9.54 1.63
CA LYS A 388 -20.83 8.52 1.63
C LYS A 388 -21.69 8.52 2.90
N THR A 389 -21.09 8.61 4.08
CA THR A 389 -21.81 8.54 5.36
C THR A 389 -21.92 9.88 6.09
N GLY A 390 -21.13 10.88 5.68
CA GLY A 390 -20.97 12.15 6.39
C GLY A 390 -20.12 12.08 7.66
N GLU A 391 -19.68 10.88 8.06
CA GLU A 391 -18.84 10.67 9.24
C GLU A 391 -17.47 11.33 9.08
N SER A 392 -16.90 11.83 10.18
CA SER A 392 -15.58 12.48 10.17
C SER A 392 -14.47 11.48 9.81
N LEU A 393 -13.50 11.89 8.99
CA LEU A 393 -12.27 11.12 8.70
C LEU A 393 -11.18 11.35 9.76
N GLY A 394 -11.52 11.92 10.91
CA GLY A 394 -10.61 12.26 11.98
C GLY A 394 -10.76 13.71 12.42
N GLY A 395 -9.68 14.47 12.38
CA GLY A 395 -9.71 15.90 12.69
C GLY A 395 -8.41 16.40 13.31
N ALA A 396 -8.50 17.43 14.15
CA ALA A 396 -7.32 18.12 14.67
C ALA A 396 -6.34 17.24 15.48
N GLY A 397 -6.75 16.07 15.96
CA GLY A 397 -5.89 15.10 16.65
C GLY A 397 -5.47 13.88 15.81
N ASN A 398 -6.09 13.66 14.64
CA ASN A 398 -5.88 12.53 13.74
C ASN A 398 -5.98 13.05 12.28
N SER A 399 -4.86 13.47 11.73
CA SER A 399 -4.73 14.14 10.42
C SER A 399 -3.38 13.81 9.77
N CYS A 400 -3.26 12.57 9.29
CA CYS A 400 -2.18 12.15 8.39
C CYS A 400 -2.08 13.08 7.18
N ARG A 401 -3.21 13.57 6.65
CA ARG A 401 -3.23 14.52 5.55
C ARG A 401 -2.37 15.76 5.81
N ASP A 402 -2.52 16.38 6.97
CA ASP A 402 -1.80 17.62 7.27
C ASP A 402 -0.30 17.36 7.52
N GLU A 403 0.04 16.19 8.08
CA GLU A 403 1.43 15.77 8.25
C GLU A 403 2.09 15.48 6.89
N ILE A 404 1.40 14.78 5.99
CA ILE A 404 1.86 14.57 4.61
C ILE A 404 2.10 15.92 3.91
N ARG A 405 1.13 16.85 3.99
CA ARG A 405 1.27 18.19 3.41
C ARG A 405 2.46 18.97 3.96
N LYS A 406 2.81 18.76 5.23
CA LYS A 406 3.97 19.36 5.88
C LYS A 406 5.29 18.77 5.36
N ASN A 407 5.36 17.45 5.13
CA ASN A 407 6.62 16.78 4.79
C ASN A 407 6.87 16.63 3.27
N LYS A 408 5.80 16.66 2.43
CA LYS A 408 5.86 16.31 1.00
C LYS A 408 6.94 17.04 0.19
N LYS A 409 7.15 18.33 0.46
CA LYS A 409 8.12 19.14 -0.30
C LYS A 409 9.56 18.73 -0.04
N ALA A 410 9.90 18.40 1.20
CA ALA A 410 11.23 17.93 1.52
C ALA A 410 11.46 16.51 1.00
N ILE A 411 10.43 15.67 1.05
CA ILE A 411 10.48 14.28 0.59
C ILE A 411 10.63 14.17 -0.93
N SER A 412 9.92 14.98 -1.72
CA SER A 412 10.03 15.05 -3.20
C SER A 412 11.40 15.52 -3.74
N ARG A 413 12.40 15.61 -2.86
CA ARG A 413 13.77 16.07 -3.13
C ARG A 413 14.81 15.10 -2.58
N TYR A 414 14.41 13.89 -2.20
CA TYR A 414 15.31 12.86 -1.73
C TYR A 414 16.27 12.36 -2.81
N ARG A 415 15.89 12.52 -4.09
CA ARG A 415 16.66 12.14 -5.28
C ARG A 415 17.99 12.87 -5.53
N GLN A 416 18.56 13.59 -4.55
CA GLN A 416 19.80 14.36 -4.71
C GLN A 416 21.06 13.48 -4.70
#